data_AF-A0A7C4NSV5-F1
#
_entry.id   AF-A0A7C4NSV5-F1
#
_cell.length_a   1.000
_cell.length_b   1.000
_cell.length_c   1.000
_cell.angle_alpha   90.00
_cell.angle_beta   90.00
_cell.angle_gamma   90.00
#
_symmetry.space_group_name_H-M   'P 1'
#
loop_
_entity.id
_entity.type
_entity.pdbx_description
1 polymer ?
#
loop_
_entity_poly.entity_id
_entity_poly.type
_entity_poly.pdbx_seq_one_letter_code
_entity_poly.pdbx_strand_id
1 'polypeptide(L)'
;MEIRPDPEVRLAELTQALQAAQQGEQKCKQELESLRQRYADDLFTERQLVRRLREDRHRIQQDYERLRLQKGGFGLKMLMLSGFSGFMSALLLCALYVWFLQPAPDFEVSMERFRTVHLFNLERILSEGHFEEVERLLEENAQKPENRSIRSGIEMARKLVTASRQGCTNRGRSGYTSNAPASSARISSAK
;
A
#
# COMPACT_ATOMS: atom_id res chain seq x y z
N MET A 1 -6.31 111.36 -29.36
CA MET A 1 -5.52 111.31 -30.62
C MET A 1 -4.94 109.91 -30.72
N GLU A 2 -5.55 109.04 -31.53
CA GLU A 2 -4.98 107.73 -31.83
C GLU A 2 -3.78 107.94 -32.75
N ILE A 3 -2.57 107.73 -32.22
CA ILE A 3 -1.35 107.70 -33.01
C ILE A 3 -1.43 106.44 -33.87
N ARG A 4 -1.80 106.60 -35.15
CA ARG A 4 -1.76 105.50 -36.12
C ARG A 4 -0.28 105.23 -36.42
N PRO A 5 0.27 104.06 -36.04
CA PRO A 5 1.65 103.72 -36.36
C PRO A 5 1.82 103.54 -37.88
N ASP A 6 3.03 103.82 -38.36
CA ASP A 6 3.39 103.74 -39.78
C ASP A 6 3.12 102.34 -40.37
N PRO A 7 2.65 102.27 -41.62
CA PRO A 7 2.24 101.01 -42.25
C PRO A 7 3.38 99.99 -42.35
N GLU A 8 4.63 100.45 -42.44
CA GLU A 8 5.82 99.60 -42.55
C GLU A 8 6.11 98.85 -41.23
N VAL A 9 5.89 99.49 -40.09
CA VAL A 9 6.08 98.88 -38.76
C VAL A 9 5.06 97.76 -38.54
N ARG A 10 3.81 97.98 -38.97
CA ARG A 10 2.75 96.94 -38.91
C ARG A 10 3.05 95.74 -39.80
N LEU A 11 3.63 95.96 -40.98
CA LEU A 11 4.04 94.87 -41.87
C LEU A 11 5.19 94.05 -41.27
N ALA A 12 6.16 94.71 -40.62
CA ALA A 12 7.24 94.03 -39.91
C ALA A 12 6.70 93.19 -38.74
N GLU A 13 5.78 93.72 -37.94
CA GLU A 13 5.13 92.98 -36.84
C GLU A 13 4.33 91.77 -37.35
N LEU A 14 3.56 91.93 -38.43
CA LEU A 14 2.78 90.83 -39.02
C LEU A 14 3.67 89.74 -39.62
N THR A 15 4.76 90.10 -40.28
CA THR A 15 5.70 89.11 -40.84
C THR A 15 6.43 88.36 -39.73
N GLN A 16 6.83 89.05 -38.65
CA GLN A 16 7.41 88.42 -37.46
C GLN A 16 6.41 87.49 -36.77
N ALA A 17 5.15 87.89 -36.62
CA ALA A 17 4.09 87.05 -36.05
C ALA A 17 3.81 85.81 -36.92
N LEU A 18 3.84 85.94 -38.25
CA LEU A 18 3.65 84.83 -39.17
C LEU A 18 4.82 83.83 -39.08
N GLN A 19 6.07 84.33 -39.03
CA GLN A 19 7.25 83.49 -38.82
C GLN A 19 7.21 82.76 -37.47
N ALA A 20 6.80 83.45 -36.40
CA ALA A 20 6.64 82.83 -35.08
C ALA A 20 5.56 81.75 -35.09
N ALA A 21 4.43 81.98 -35.78
CA ALA A 21 3.36 80.99 -35.94
C ALA A 21 3.84 79.76 -36.74
N GLN A 22 4.58 79.95 -37.83
CA GLN A 22 5.15 78.85 -38.62
C GLN A 22 6.17 78.02 -37.82
N GLN A 23 7.02 78.68 -37.03
CA GLN A 23 7.95 77.99 -36.13
C GLN A 23 7.20 77.20 -35.03
N GLY A 24 6.12 77.76 -34.49
CA GLY A 24 5.24 77.05 -33.55
C GLY A 24 4.61 75.81 -34.16
N GLU A 25 4.11 75.93 -35.40
CA GLU A 25 3.53 74.80 -36.13
C GLU A 25 4.56 73.69 -36.38
N GLN A 26 5.79 74.05 -36.78
CA GLN A 26 6.87 73.09 -36.99
C GLN A 26 7.27 72.36 -35.70
N LYS A 27 7.39 73.09 -34.59
CA LYS A 27 7.66 72.48 -33.26
C LYS A 27 6.54 71.52 -32.86
N CYS A 28 5.29 71.92 -33.03
CA CYS A 28 4.14 71.08 -32.71
C CYS A 28 4.13 69.80 -33.57
N LYS A 29 4.47 69.88 -34.86
CA LYS A 29 4.61 68.71 -35.74
C LYS A 29 5.73 67.77 -35.27
N GLN A 30 6.90 68.32 -34.91
CA GLN A 30 8.01 67.52 -34.39
C GLN A 30 7.66 66.83 -33.07
N GLU A 31 6.99 67.53 -32.16
CA GLU A 31 6.50 66.94 -30.90
C GLU A 31 5.49 65.82 -31.17
N LEU A 32 4.55 66.03 -32.09
CA LEU A 32 3.56 65.03 -32.48
C LEU A 32 4.21 63.78 -33.11
N GLU A 33 5.21 63.96 -33.95
CA GLU A 33 6.01 62.86 -34.52
C GLU A 33 6.77 62.09 -33.43
N SER A 34 7.38 62.80 -32.48
CA SER A 34 8.09 62.18 -31.36
C SER A 34 7.17 61.37 -30.45
N LEU A 35 5.96 61.89 -30.17
CA LEU A 35 4.94 61.18 -29.41
C LEU A 35 4.46 59.94 -30.18
N ARG A 36 4.23 60.06 -31.48
CA ARG A 36 3.83 58.94 -32.34
C ARG A 36 4.88 57.83 -32.33
N GLN A 37 6.16 58.18 -32.38
CA GLN A 37 7.25 57.20 -32.28
C GLN A 37 7.27 56.52 -30.92
N ARG A 38 7.16 57.27 -29.82
CA ARG A 38 7.09 56.70 -28.46
C ARG A 38 5.93 55.72 -28.31
N TYR A 39 4.74 56.09 -28.77
CA TYR A 39 3.59 55.18 -28.74
C TYR A 39 3.78 53.93 -29.59
N ALA A 40 4.44 54.05 -30.75
CA ALA A 40 4.75 52.89 -31.59
C ALA A 40 5.75 51.94 -30.89
N ASP A 41 6.76 52.50 -30.23
CA ASP A 41 7.74 51.73 -29.46
C ASP A 41 7.09 51.05 -28.25
N ASP A 42 6.24 51.76 -27.50
CA ASP A 42 5.50 51.20 -26.36
C ASP A 42 4.60 50.04 -26.80
N LEU A 43 3.82 50.22 -27.88
CA LEU A 43 3.00 49.15 -28.45
C LEU A 43 3.83 47.93 -28.89
N PHE A 44 5.04 48.17 -29.41
CA PHE A 44 5.93 47.09 -29.80
C PHE A 44 6.46 46.32 -28.58
N THR A 45 6.88 47.02 -27.52
CA THR A 45 7.35 46.39 -26.28
C THR A 45 6.26 45.59 -25.59
N GLU A 46 5.02 46.10 -25.53
CA GLU A 46 3.87 45.37 -25.00
C GLU A 46 3.60 44.09 -25.79
N ARG A 47 3.63 44.15 -27.13
CA ARG A 47 3.46 42.96 -27.97
C ARG A 47 4.55 41.93 -27.74
N GLN A 48 5.80 42.35 -27.53
CA GLN A 48 6.88 41.43 -27.18
C GLN A 48 6.67 40.78 -25.82
N LEU A 49 6.24 41.54 -24.81
CA LEU A 49 5.91 41.01 -23.48
C LEU A 49 4.79 39.97 -23.55
N VAL A 50 3.71 40.26 -24.28
CA VAL A 50 2.60 39.31 -24.46
C VAL A 50 3.06 38.02 -25.13
N ARG A 51 3.96 38.10 -26.12
CA ARG A 51 4.53 36.90 -26.75
C ARG A 51 5.34 36.06 -25.76
N ARG A 52 6.23 36.70 -24.99
CA ARG A 52 7.02 36.01 -23.95
C ARG A 52 6.13 35.35 -22.90
N LEU A 53 5.11 36.06 -22.40
CA LEU A 53 4.18 35.51 -21.42
C LEU A 53 3.40 34.30 -21.96
N ARG A 54 3.06 34.28 -23.26
CA ARG A 54 2.44 33.11 -23.88
C ARG A 54 3.39 31.93 -23.97
N GLU A 55 4.64 32.17 -24.36
CA GLU A 55 5.69 31.15 -24.42
C GLU A 55 5.95 30.54 -23.03
N ASP A 56 6.07 31.38 -22.00
CA ASP A 56 6.27 30.95 -20.62
C ASP A 56 5.07 30.15 -20.10
N ARG A 57 3.85 30.57 -20.41
CA ARG A 57 2.64 29.81 -20.06
C ARG A 57 2.65 28.42 -20.71
N HIS A 58 3.05 28.31 -21.97
CA HIS A 58 3.17 27.02 -22.65
C HIS A 58 4.25 26.14 -22.03
N ARG A 59 5.40 26.71 -21.65
CA ARG A 59 6.46 25.97 -20.94
C ARG A 59 5.98 25.44 -19.60
N ILE A 60 5.33 26.28 -18.80
CA ILE A 60 4.80 25.88 -17.49
C ILE A 60 3.76 24.76 -17.65
N GLN A 61 2.91 24.81 -18.67
CA GLN A 61 1.96 23.73 -18.96
C GLN A 61 2.67 22.42 -19.30
N GLN A 62 3.69 22.47 -20.16
CA GLN A 62 4.48 21.29 -20.51
C GLN A 62 5.22 20.71 -19.30
N ASP A 63 5.78 21.57 -18.46
CA ASP A 63 6.43 21.15 -17.22
C ASP A 63 5.42 20.52 -16.26
N TYR A 64 4.24 21.11 -16.12
CA TYR A 64 3.17 20.56 -15.29
C TYR A 64 2.70 19.20 -15.80
N GLU A 65 2.56 19.02 -17.12
CA GLU A 65 2.22 17.74 -17.74
C GLU A 65 3.31 16.69 -17.50
N ARG A 66 4.59 17.06 -17.64
CA ARG A 66 5.72 16.18 -17.30
C ARG A 66 5.72 15.79 -15.83
N LEU A 67 5.56 16.76 -14.94
CA LEU A 67 5.45 16.55 -13.49
C LEU A 67 4.24 15.68 -13.14
N ARG A 68 3.11 15.86 -13.82
CA ARG A 68 1.89 15.07 -13.64
C ARG A 68 2.06 13.64 -14.15
N LEU A 69 2.75 13.42 -15.27
CA LEU A 69 3.07 12.06 -15.75
C LEU A 69 4.03 11.35 -14.79
N GLN A 70 5.00 12.08 -14.24
CA GLN A 70 5.97 11.53 -13.31
C GLN A 70 5.34 11.19 -11.94
N LYS A 71 4.47 12.06 -11.41
CA LYS A 71 3.77 11.82 -10.13
C LYS A 71 2.53 10.93 -10.27
N GLY A 72 1.77 11.07 -11.35
CA GLY A 72 0.55 10.30 -11.63
C GLY A 72 0.82 8.85 -12.03
N GLY A 73 1.97 8.57 -12.66
CA GLY A 73 2.40 7.19 -12.96
C GLY A 73 2.97 6.45 -11.75
N PHE A 74 3.27 7.14 -10.64
CA PHE A 74 3.90 6.52 -9.47
C PHE A 74 2.95 5.59 -8.73
N GLY A 75 1.67 5.95 -8.60
CA GLY A 75 0.67 5.12 -7.92
C GLY A 75 0.40 3.79 -8.62
N LEU A 76 0.23 3.81 -9.95
CA LEU A 76 0.02 2.58 -10.74
C LEU A 76 1.27 1.69 -10.73
N LYS A 77 2.47 2.28 -10.87
CA LYS A 77 3.73 1.53 -10.84
C LYS A 77 3.98 0.90 -9.46
N MET A 78 3.74 1.63 -8.38
CA MET A 78 3.85 1.09 -7.02
C MET A 78 2.80 0.02 -6.72
N LEU A 79 1.56 0.20 -7.20
CA LEU A 79 0.51 -0.81 -7.07
C LEU A 79 0.86 -2.10 -7.84
N MET A 80 1.35 -1.97 -9.07
CA MET A 80 1.84 -3.09 -9.87
C MET A 80 3.01 -3.81 -9.18
N LEU A 81 3.99 -3.06 -8.66
CA LEU A 81 5.14 -3.63 -7.95
C LEU A 81 4.71 -4.38 -6.69
N SER A 82 3.81 -3.77 -5.92
CA SER A 82 3.23 -4.37 -4.71
C SER A 82 2.46 -5.65 -5.04
N GLY A 83 1.57 -5.62 -6.04
CA GLY A 83 0.80 -6.79 -6.48
C GLY A 83 1.68 -7.93 -6.99
N PHE A 84 2.73 -7.61 -7.75
CA PHE A 84 3.66 -8.62 -8.26
C PHE A 84 4.46 -9.29 -7.13
N SER A 85 4.89 -8.52 -6.13
CA SER A 85 5.59 -9.08 -4.97
C SER A 85 4.74 -10.06 -4.17
N GLY A 86 3.45 -9.75 -3.97
CA GLY A 86 2.49 -10.64 -3.31
C GLY A 86 2.17 -11.89 -4.12
N PHE A 87 2.08 -11.78 -5.44
CA PHE A 87 1.87 -12.94 -6.32
C PHE A 87 3.08 -13.90 -6.28
N MET A 88 4.30 -13.36 -6.34
CA MET A 88 5.52 -14.16 -6.28
C MET A 88 5.69 -14.86 -4.93
N SER A 89 5.38 -14.18 -3.81
CA SER A 89 5.44 -14.81 -2.50
C SER A 89 4.37 -15.90 -2.32
N ALA A 90 3.16 -15.70 -2.85
CA ALA A 90 2.11 -16.72 -2.85
C ALA A 90 2.48 -17.95 -3.67
N LEU A 91 3.06 -17.78 -4.86
CA LEU A 91 3.58 -18.90 -5.66
C LEU A 91 4.67 -19.66 -4.93
N LEU A 92 5.57 -18.95 -4.26
CA LEU A 92 6.68 -19.56 -3.53
C LEU A 92 6.17 -20.36 -2.31
N LEU A 93 5.18 -19.83 -1.58
CA LEU A 93 4.49 -20.55 -0.52
C LEU A 93 3.75 -21.80 -1.03
N CYS A 94 3.08 -21.69 -2.18
CA CYS A 94 2.37 -22.81 -2.79
C CYS A 94 3.34 -23.92 -3.23
N ALA A 95 4.47 -23.55 -3.82
CA ALA A 95 5.52 -24.49 -4.20
C ALA A 95 6.14 -25.18 -2.97
N LEU A 96 6.42 -24.43 -1.91
CA LEU A 96 6.90 -24.99 -0.64
C LEU A 96 5.87 -25.94 -0.01
N TYR A 97 4.58 -25.60 -0.07
CA TYR A 97 3.52 -26.46 0.45
C TYR A 97 3.46 -27.80 -0.30
N VAL A 98 3.48 -27.76 -1.64
CA VAL A 98 3.45 -28.99 -2.44
C VAL A 98 4.72 -29.81 -2.22
N TRP A 99 5.89 -29.17 -2.15
CA TRP A 99 7.15 -29.90 -2.05
C TRP A 99 7.44 -30.43 -0.64
N PHE A 100 7.01 -29.73 0.42
CA PHE A 100 7.35 -30.06 1.80
C PHE A 100 6.20 -30.70 2.59
N LEU A 101 4.95 -30.33 2.29
CA LEU A 101 3.78 -30.76 3.07
C LEU A 101 2.98 -31.90 2.43
N GLN A 102 3.25 -32.28 1.19
CA GLN A 102 2.55 -33.41 0.57
C GLN A 102 3.05 -34.73 1.19
N PRO A 103 2.23 -35.44 1.99
CA PRO A 103 2.63 -36.71 2.56
C PRO A 103 2.94 -37.68 1.41
N ALA A 104 4.02 -38.45 1.55
CA ALA A 104 4.40 -39.44 0.56
C ALA A 104 3.19 -40.36 0.26
N PRO A 105 2.87 -40.66 -1.01
CA PRO A 105 1.69 -41.45 -1.38
C PRO A 105 1.68 -42.83 -0.71
N ASP A 106 2.86 -43.36 -0.38
CA ASP A 106 3.03 -44.63 0.32
C ASP A 106 2.43 -44.62 1.73
N PHE A 107 2.41 -43.47 2.42
CA PHE A 107 1.82 -43.33 3.75
C PHE A 107 0.30 -43.48 3.71
N GLU A 108 -0.39 -42.81 2.78
CA GLU A 108 -1.85 -42.86 2.69
C GLU A 108 -2.33 -44.27 2.34
N VAL A 109 -1.70 -44.91 1.35
CA VAL A 109 -2.07 -46.26 0.90
C VAL A 109 -1.83 -47.30 2.00
N SER A 110 -0.71 -47.22 2.72
CA SER A 110 -0.42 -48.14 3.84
C SER A 110 -1.36 -47.89 5.03
N MET A 111 -1.71 -46.64 5.33
CA MET A 111 -2.64 -46.31 6.41
C MET A 111 -4.06 -46.78 6.11
N GLU A 112 -4.51 -46.68 4.86
CA GLU A 112 -5.82 -47.13 4.43
C GLU A 112 -5.95 -48.67 4.49
N ARG A 113 -4.91 -49.40 4.07
CA ARG A 113 -4.82 -50.86 4.25
C ARG A 113 -4.82 -51.25 5.72
N PHE A 114 -4.05 -50.55 6.55
CA PHE A 114 -4.03 -50.82 7.98
C PHE A 114 -5.39 -50.60 8.63
N ARG A 115 -6.10 -49.53 8.26
CA ARG A 115 -7.45 -49.23 8.75
C ARG A 115 -8.46 -50.31 8.36
N THR A 116 -8.49 -50.70 7.10
CA THR A 116 -9.46 -51.70 6.63
C THR A 116 -9.26 -53.06 7.27
N VAL A 117 -8.01 -53.46 7.54
CA VAL A 117 -7.69 -54.79 8.09
C VAL A 117 -7.75 -54.84 9.62
N HIS A 118 -7.28 -53.79 10.31
CA HIS A 118 -7.04 -53.86 11.75
C HIS A 118 -7.97 -52.99 12.60
N LEU A 119 -8.61 -51.95 12.05
CA LEU A 119 -9.37 -50.98 12.86
C LEU A 119 -10.57 -51.61 13.56
N PHE A 120 -11.34 -52.45 12.86
CA PHE A 120 -12.51 -53.12 13.43
C PHE A 120 -12.14 -54.09 14.56
N ASN A 121 -11.05 -54.85 14.38
CA ASN A 121 -10.54 -55.77 15.41
C ASN A 121 -10.02 -55.00 16.63
N LEU A 122 -9.30 -53.90 16.42
CA LEU A 122 -8.81 -53.06 17.52
C LEU A 122 -9.98 -52.44 18.29
N GLU A 123 -10.99 -51.91 17.60
CA GLU A 123 -12.20 -51.33 18.22
C GLU A 123 -12.95 -52.36 19.05
N ARG A 124 -13.10 -53.58 18.53
CA ARG A 124 -13.73 -54.69 19.26
C ARG A 124 -12.97 -55.02 20.54
N ILE A 125 -11.66 -55.26 20.46
CA ILE A 125 -10.84 -55.64 21.62
C ILE A 125 -10.80 -54.50 22.66
N LEU A 126 -10.78 -53.24 22.20
CA LEU A 126 -10.93 -52.05 23.05
C LEU A 126 -12.28 -52.03 23.78
N SER A 127 -13.37 -52.38 23.10
CA SER A 127 -14.72 -52.42 23.70
C SER A 127 -14.87 -53.53 24.75
N GLU A 128 -14.15 -54.65 24.57
CA GLU A 128 -14.09 -55.76 25.52
C GLU A 128 -13.14 -55.47 26.71
N GLY A 129 -12.39 -54.36 26.67
CA GLY A 129 -11.51 -53.92 27.75
C GLY A 129 -10.14 -54.61 27.77
N HIS A 130 -9.77 -55.34 26.72
CA HIS A 130 -8.52 -56.08 26.61
C HIS A 130 -7.37 -55.19 26.06
N PHE A 131 -7.00 -54.16 26.83
CA PHE A 131 -5.98 -53.18 26.43
C PHE A 131 -4.59 -53.78 26.13
N GLU A 132 -4.20 -54.85 26.83
CA GLU A 132 -2.90 -55.52 26.64
C GLU A 132 -2.80 -56.24 25.29
N GLU A 133 -3.91 -56.81 24.82
CA GLU A 133 -3.98 -57.48 23.52
C GLU A 133 -3.90 -56.48 22.37
N VAL A 134 -4.51 -55.29 22.54
CA VAL A 134 -4.42 -54.17 21.59
C VAL A 134 -3.00 -53.63 21.50
N GLU A 135 -2.31 -53.44 22.62
CA GLU A 135 -0.92 -52.99 22.63
C GLU A 135 0.01 -53.99 21.93
N ARG A 136 -0.19 -55.29 22.17
CA ARG A 136 0.59 -56.36 21.53
C ARG A 136 0.33 -56.42 20.01
N LEU A 137 -0.93 -56.34 19.58
CA LEU A 137 -1.29 -56.30 18.17
C LEU A 137 -0.72 -55.06 17.45
N LEU A 138 -0.71 -53.90 18.12
CA LEU A 138 -0.10 -52.69 17.57
C LEU A 138 1.41 -52.82 17.45
N GLU A 139 2.08 -53.46 18.42
CA GLU A 139 3.52 -53.72 18.40
C GLU A 139 3.92 -54.72 17.31
N GLU A 140 3.19 -55.81 17.16
CA GLU A 140 3.40 -56.80 16.09
C GLU A 140 3.18 -56.16 14.70
N ASN A 141 2.18 -55.29 14.55
CA ASN A 141 1.93 -54.60 13.30
C ASN A 141 2.94 -53.49 13.02
N ALA A 142 3.53 -52.85 14.04
CA ALA A 142 4.59 -51.85 13.87
C ALA A 142 5.90 -52.46 13.34
N GLN A 143 6.13 -53.77 13.57
CA GLN A 143 7.33 -54.48 13.12
C GLN A 143 7.22 -54.99 11.67
N LYS A 144 6.02 -55.03 11.08
CA LYS A 144 5.82 -55.51 9.71
C LYS A 144 6.45 -54.54 8.69
N PRO A 145 7.14 -55.05 7.65
CA PRO A 145 7.81 -54.20 6.66
C PRO A 145 6.82 -53.34 5.86
N GLU A 146 5.59 -53.81 5.66
CA GLU A 146 4.50 -53.11 4.99
C GLU A 146 4.03 -51.85 5.72
N ASN A 147 4.27 -51.79 7.04
CA ASN A 147 3.81 -50.69 7.89
C ASN A 147 4.93 -49.70 8.26
N ARG A 148 6.09 -49.76 7.58
CA ARG A 148 7.23 -48.88 7.88
C ARG A 148 6.89 -47.39 7.76
N SER A 149 6.13 -47.02 6.74
CA SER A 149 5.66 -45.66 6.48
C SER A 149 4.73 -45.13 7.59
N ILE A 150 3.86 -45.98 8.13
CA ILE A 150 2.85 -45.63 9.15
C ILE A 150 3.29 -45.92 10.59
N ARG A 151 4.52 -46.39 10.79
CA ARG A 151 5.04 -46.80 12.10
C ARG A 151 4.88 -45.71 13.15
N SER A 152 5.16 -44.46 12.81
CA SER A 152 4.98 -43.31 13.71
C SER A 152 3.51 -43.14 14.15
N GLY A 153 2.57 -43.37 13.25
CA GLY A 153 1.13 -43.36 13.54
C GLY A 153 0.69 -44.53 14.42
N ILE A 154 1.21 -45.73 14.18
CA ILE A 154 0.94 -46.92 15.01
C ILE A 154 1.51 -46.73 16.44
N GLU A 155 2.72 -46.18 16.56
CA GLU A 155 3.33 -45.87 17.87
C GLU A 155 2.54 -44.79 18.63
N MET A 156 1.98 -43.79 17.91
CA MET A 156 1.09 -42.81 18.51
C MET A 156 -0.20 -43.45 19.05
N ALA A 157 -0.82 -44.35 18.27
CA ALA A 157 -2.00 -45.09 18.70
C ALA A 157 -1.70 -45.95 19.94
N ARG A 158 -0.55 -46.63 19.98
CA ARG A 158 -0.09 -47.37 21.17
C ARG A 158 0.00 -46.47 22.40
N LYS A 159 0.66 -45.30 22.27
CA LYS A 159 0.76 -44.34 23.38
C LYS A 159 -0.62 -43.87 23.86
N LEU A 160 -1.55 -43.65 22.95
CA LEU A 160 -2.92 -43.29 23.29
C LEU A 160 -3.63 -44.39 24.10
N VAL A 161 -3.48 -45.66 23.70
CA VAL A 161 -4.05 -46.82 24.39
C VAL A 161 -3.41 -47.01 25.77
N THR A 162 -2.09 -46.84 25.90
CA THR A 162 -1.42 -46.90 27.21
C THR A 162 -1.90 -45.79 28.15
N ALA A 163 -2.12 -44.58 27.62
CA ALA A 163 -2.62 -43.43 28.40
C ALA A 163 -4.08 -43.63 28.81
N SER A 164 -4.93 -44.18 27.94
CA SER A 164 -6.33 -44.47 28.26
C SER A 164 -6.44 -45.55 29.34
N ARG A 165 -5.59 -46.60 29.29
CA ARG A 165 -5.46 -47.59 30.37
C ARG A 165 -5.12 -46.94 31.71
N GLN A 166 -4.10 -46.06 31.74
CA GLN A 166 -3.69 -45.35 32.95
C GLN A 166 -4.77 -44.39 33.49
N GLY A 167 -5.54 -43.75 32.61
CA GLY A 167 -6.67 -42.89 32.98
C GLY A 167 -7.85 -43.66 33.58
N CYS A 168 -8.12 -44.87 33.07
CA CYS A 168 -9.18 -45.75 33.59
C CYS A 168 -8.82 -46.38 34.95
N THR A 169 -7.54 -46.72 35.19
CA THR A 169 -7.11 -47.28 36.48
C THR A 169 -6.96 -46.22 37.59
N ASN A 170 -6.57 -44.98 37.26
CA ASN A 170 -6.43 -43.90 38.25
C ASN A 170 -7.77 -43.26 38.70
N ARG A 171 -8.88 -43.51 37.99
CA ARG A 171 -10.22 -43.04 38.41
C ARG A 171 -10.76 -43.73 39.67
N GLY A 172 -10.20 -44.88 40.06
CA GLY A 172 -10.52 -45.55 41.33
C GLY A 172 -9.80 -44.99 42.56
N ARG A 173 -8.87 -44.02 42.39
CA ARG A 173 -8.02 -43.50 43.48
C ARG A 173 -8.04 -41.97 43.59
N SER A 174 -9.12 -41.32 43.13
CA SER A 174 -9.39 -39.92 43.46
C SER A 174 -10.45 -39.90 44.57
N GLY A 175 -9.97 -40.08 45.80
CA GLY A 175 -10.75 -39.77 46.99
C GLY A 175 -11.09 -38.28 46.97
N TYR A 176 -12.38 -37.98 46.81
CA TYR A 176 -12.94 -36.70 47.20
C TYR A 176 -12.62 -36.49 48.69
N THR A 177 -11.57 -35.75 48.99
CA THR A 177 -11.48 -35.04 50.26
C THR A 177 -12.15 -33.69 50.04
N SER A 178 -13.43 -33.66 50.38
CA SER A 178 -14.16 -32.42 50.59
C SER A 178 -13.57 -31.72 51.81
N ASN A 179 -12.66 -30.78 51.60
CA ASN A 179 -12.27 -29.83 52.64
C ASN A 179 -12.48 -28.41 52.12
N ALA A 180 -13.72 -27.96 52.20
CA ALA A 180 -14.01 -26.58 52.60
C ALA A 180 -14.82 -26.72 53.91
N PRO A 181 -14.55 -25.89 54.93
CA PRO A 181 -15.20 -24.58 54.88
C PRO A 181 -14.43 -23.42 55.52
N ALA A 182 -15.02 -22.24 55.30
CA ALA A 182 -15.09 -21.08 56.19
C ALA A 182 -13.92 -20.07 56.19
N SER A 183 -14.11 -19.05 55.34
CA SER A 183 -14.23 -17.65 55.76
C SER A 183 -13.93 -17.34 57.23
N SER A 184 -12.88 -16.55 57.46
CA SER A 184 -12.79 -15.66 58.63
C SER A 184 -12.38 -14.27 58.14
N ALA A 185 -13.39 -13.43 57.89
CA ALA A 185 -13.22 -12.00 57.87
C ALA A 185 -12.80 -11.50 59.27
N ARG A 186 -11.69 -10.75 59.36
CA ARG A 186 -11.44 -9.80 60.45
C ARG A 186 -11.10 -8.45 59.85
N ILE A 187 -12.12 -7.62 59.74
CA ILE A 187 -11.98 -6.17 59.72
C ILE A 187 -11.81 -5.76 61.18
N SER A 188 -10.63 -5.26 61.55
CA SER A 188 -10.38 -4.59 62.82
C SER A 188 -10.43 -3.09 62.60
N SER A 189 -11.54 -2.48 62.98
CA SER A 189 -11.66 -1.04 63.22
C SER A 189 -11.46 -0.79 64.71
N ALA A 190 -10.46 0.00 65.06
CA ALA A 190 -10.32 0.75 66.31
C ALA A 190 -9.31 1.87 66.00
N LYS A 191 -9.81 3.10 65.82
CA LYS A 191 -9.80 4.20 66.80
C LYS A 191 -8.42 4.83 66.97
#